data_AF-A0A5R2MVU9-F1
#
_entry.id   AF-A0A5R2MVU9-F1
#
_cell.length_a   1.000
_cell.length_b   1.000
_cell.length_c   1.000
_cell.angle_alpha   90.00
_cell.angle_beta   90.00
_cell.angle_gamma   90.00
#
_symmetry.space_group_name_H-M   'P 1'
#
loop_
_entity.id
_entity.type
_entity.pdbx_description
1 polymer ?
#
loop_
_entity_poly.entity_id
_entity_poly.type
_entity_poly.pdbx_seq_one_letter_code
_entity_poly.pdbx_strand_id
1 'polypeptide(L)'
;RLSTRGEIVLEPARDFLAAHDRAVASLTAVRRRFRLGIATHVGGAEVPTLLARLSAHDPALTIEVRLDDSRDLLDAFDRGELDAAIIRREDDRRDGEVLAPEHFGWYA
;
A
#
# COMPACT_ATOMS: atom_id res chain seq x y z
N ARG A 1 3.54 -30.59 -23.13
CA ARG A 1 5.00 -30.36 -22.98
C ARG A 1 5.38 -29.30 -24.00
N LEU A 2 6.01 -28.20 -23.58
CA LEU A 2 6.55 -27.21 -24.53
C LEU A 2 7.81 -27.77 -25.20
N SER A 3 8.19 -27.18 -26.33
CA SER A 3 9.51 -27.42 -26.93
C SER A 3 10.59 -26.72 -26.10
N THR A 4 11.84 -27.18 -26.20
CA THR A 4 12.98 -26.54 -25.51
C THR A 4 13.12 -25.05 -25.81
N ARG A 5 12.82 -24.63 -27.06
CA ARG A 5 12.77 -23.21 -27.43
C ARG A 5 11.60 -22.48 -26.77
N GLY A 6 10.47 -23.17 -26.62
CA GLY A 6 9.29 -22.65 -25.94
C GLY A 6 9.55 -22.38 -24.46
N GLU A 7 10.27 -23.25 -23.76
CA GLU A 7 10.64 -23.06 -22.35
C GLU A 7 11.56 -21.84 -22.16
N ILE A 8 12.49 -21.60 -23.08
CA ILE A 8 13.41 -20.45 -23.04
C ILE A 8 12.65 -19.12 -23.19
N VAL A 9 11.61 -19.08 -24.03
CA VAL A 9 10.91 -17.85 -24.39
C VAL A 9 9.70 -17.56 -23.49
N LEU A 10 9.21 -18.56 -22.76
CA LEU A 10 7.96 -18.44 -22.00
C LEU A 10 7.98 -17.34 -20.94
N GLU A 11 9.04 -17.28 -20.13
CA GLU A 11 9.13 -16.30 -19.05
C GLU A 11 9.38 -14.87 -19.55
N PRO A 12 10.33 -14.64 -20.48
CA PRO A 12 10.47 -13.34 -21.13
C PRO A 12 9.18 -12.86 -21.83
N ALA A 13 8.42 -13.78 -22.43
CA ALA A 13 7.14 -13.43 -23.07
C ALA A 13 6.06 -13.03 -22.05
N ARG A 14 6.02 -13.70 -20.89
CA ARG A 14 5.12 -13.31 -19.78
C ARG A 14 5.48 -11.94 -19.21
N ASP A 15 6.77 -11.69 -19.02
CA ASP A 15 7.25 -10.39 -18.56
C ASP A 15 6.89 -9.28 -19.55
N PHE A 16 7.05 -9.55 -20.84
CA PHE A 16 6.65 -8.63 -21.91
C PHE A 16 5.14 -8.35 -21.89
N LEU A 17 4.30 -9.38 -21.79
CA LEU A 17 2.84 -9.22 -21.72
C LEU A 17 2.43 -8.43 -20.48
N ALA A 18 3.01 -8.74 -19.31
CA ALA A 18 2.75 -7.99 -18.09
C ALA A 18 3.18 -6.52 -18.22
N ALA A 19 4.28 -6.24 -18.91
CA ALA A 19 4.71 -4.86 -19.19
C ALA A 19 3.77 -4.14 -20.17
N HIS A 20 3.28 -4.84 -21.21
CA HIS A 20 2.29 -4.31 -22.15
C HIS A 20 0.97 -3.97 -21.46
N ASP A 21 0.44 -4.89 -20.65
CA ASP A 21 -0.82 -4.70 -19.93
C ASP A 21 -0.74 -3.50 -18.98
N ARG A 22 0.40 -3.34 -18.26
CA ARG A 22 0.67 -2.15 -17.45
C ARG A 22 0.68 -0.86 -18.27
N ALA A 23 1.30 -0.87 -19.45
CA ALA A 23 1.36 0.30 -20.32
C ALA A 23 -0.04 0.70 -20.81
N VAL A 24 -0.84 -0.26 -21.27
CA VAL A 24 -2.23 -0.01 -21.73
C VAL A 24 -3.12 0.49 -20.59
N ALA A 25 -3.02 -0.12 -19.40
CA ALA A 25 -3.77 0.31 -18.22
C ALA A 25 -3.46 1.77 -17.86
N SER A 26 -2.19 2.20 -17.96
CA SER A 26 -1.80 3.58 -17.64
C SER A 26 -2.41 4.64 -18.56
N LEU A 27 -2.76 4.28 -19.81
CA LEU A 27 -3.38 5.20 -20.77
C LEU A 27 -4.86 5.44 -20.50
N THR A 28 -5.53 4.54 -19.79
CA THR A 28 -6.98 4.58 -19.54
C THR A 28 -7.34 4.82 -18.07
N ALA A 29 -6.35 4.79 -17.19
CA ALA A 29 -6.59 4.94 -15.78
C ALA A 29 -6.95 6.39 -15.42
N VAL A 30 -8.18 6.59 -14.96
CA VAL A 30 -8.53 7.76 -14.15
C VAL A 30 -7.61 7.72 -12.94
N ARG A 31 -6.76 8.75 -12.75
CA ARG A 31 -5.90 8.85 -11.57
C ARG A 31 -6.76 8.71 -10.32
N ARG A 32 -6.66 7.55 -9.65
CA ARG A 32 -7.34 7.30 -8.38
C ARG A 32 -6.44 7.85 -7.29
N ARG A 33 -7.05 8.48 -6.30
CA ARG A 33 -6.33 9.03 -5.17
C ARG A 33 -6.75 8.26 -3.93
N PHE A 34 -5.76 7.88 -3.12
CA PHE A 34 -5.94 7.22 -1.84
C PHE A 34 -5.17 7.98 -0.77
N ARG A 35 -5.89 8.53 0.21
CA ARG A 35 -5.37 9.33 1.31
C ARG A 35 -5.24 8.44 2.54
N LEU A 36 -3.99 8.14 2.91
CA LEU A 36 -3.66 7.24 3.99
C LEU A 36 -3.06 8.02 5.16
N GLY A 37 -3.70 7.95 6.33
CA GLY A 37 -3.11 8.37 7.60
C GLY A 37 -2.25 7.26 8.19
N ILE A 38 -1.05 7.59 8.68
CA ILE A 38 -0.22 6.66 9.44
C ILE A 38 0.24 7.34 10.71
N ALA A 39 -0.09 6.77 11.86
CA ALA A 39 0.33 7.32 13.14
C ALA A 39 1.85 7.36 13.21
N THR A 40 2.43 8.49 13.63
CA THR A 40 3.88 8.73 13.62
C THR A 40 4.70 7.63 14.31
N HIS A 41 4.15 7.07 15.39
CA HIS A 41 4.77 5.98 16.16
C HIS A 41 4.59 4.59 15.54
N VAL A 42 3.65 4.42 14.60
CA VAL A 42 3.43 3.18 13.85
C VAL A 42 4.17 3.22 12.50
N GLY A 43 4.34 4.41 11.95
CA GLY A 43 5.01 4.69 10.67
C GLY A 43 6.53 4.56 10.76
N GLY A 44 7.01 3.36 11.08
CA GLY A 44 8.44 3.02 11.07
C GLY A 44 8.98 2.69 9.67
N ALA A 45 10.06 1.90 9.64
CA ALA A 45 10.80 1.51 8.43
C ALA A 45 9.99 0.80 7.34
N GLU A 46 8.75 0.38 7.62
CA GLU A 46 7.93 -0.42 6.71
C GLU A 46 7.10 0.42 5.72
N VAL A 47 6.87 1.71 6.01
CA VAL A 47 6.06 2.60 5.16
C VAL A 47 6.59 2.67 3.72
N PRO A 48 7.89 2.86 3.47
CA PRO A 48 8.41 2.86 2.10
C PRO A 48 8.16 1.55 1.35
N THR A 49 8.30 0.41 2.02
CA THR A 49 8.05 -0.91 1.44
C THR A 49 6.57 -1.11 1.11
N LEU A 50 5.67 -0.67 1.98
CA LEU A 50 4.23 -0.70 1.73
C LEU A 50 3.85 0.17 0.52
N LEU A 51 4.36 1.40 0.46
CA LEU A 51 4.11 2.31 -0.65
C LEU A 51 4.65 1.76 -1.98
N ALA A 52 5.82 1.13 -1.97
CA ALA A 52 6.37 0.49 -3.16
C ALA A 52 5.48 -0.67 -3.66
N ARG A 53 4.95 -1.49 -2.74
CA ARG A 53 4.03 -2.59 -3.09
C ARG A 53 2.71 -2.06 -3.66
N LEU A 54 2.14 -1.01 -3.08
CA LEU A 54 0.91 -0.40 -3.56
C LEU A 54 1.11 0.24 -4.96
N SER A 55 2.22 0.95 -5.16
CA SER A 55 2.57 1.53 -6.47
C SER A 55 2.82 0.47 -7.55
N ALA A 56 3.40 -0.68 -7.19
CA ALA A 56 3.60 -1.79 -8.12
C ALA A 56 2.28 -2.49 -8.49
N HIS A 57 1.31 -2.51 -7.56
CA HIS A 57 0.01 -3.13 -7.77
C HIS A 57 -0.92 -2.26 -8.65
N ASP A 58 -0.96 -0.96 -8.41
CA ASP A 58 -1.71 0.00 -9.23
C ASP A 58 -0.85 1.25 -9.51
N PRO A 59 -0.15 1.30 -10.66
CA PRO A 59 0.68 2.44 -11.03
C PRO A 59 -0.11 3.75 -11.26
N ALA A 60 -1.43 3.67 -11.44
CA ALA A 60 -2.27 4.84 -11.60
C ALA A 60 -2.83 5.38 -10.27
N LEU A 61 -2.60 4.65 -9.18
CA LEU A 61 -2.97 5.06 -7.83
C LEU A 61 -1.97 6.09 -7.30
N THR A 62 -2.46 7.30 -7.02
CA THR A 62 -1.71 8.31 -6.29
C THR A 62 -2.00 8.16 -4.80
N ILE A 63 -0.99 7.80 -4.02
CA ILE A 63 -1.11 7.64 -2.57
C ILE A 63 -0.60 8.92 -1.91
N GLU A 64 -1.48 9.58 -1.16
CA GLU A 64 -1.14 10.73 -0.32
C GLU A 64 -1.01 10.22 1.12
N VAL A 65 0.16 10.38 1.73
CA VAL A 65 0.40 9.93 3.12
C VAL A 65 0.42 11.12 4.06
N ARG A 66 -0.37 11.04 5.14
CA ARG A 66 -0.36 11.99 6.27
C ARG A 66 0.21 11.29 7.50
N LEU A 67 1.24 11.87 8.09
CA LEU A 67 1.79 11.43 9.37
C LEU A 67 1.31 12.38 10.45
N ASP A 68 0.64 11.83 11.47
CA ASP A 68 0.08 12.62 12.58
C ASP A 68 -0.14 11.73 13.82
N ASP A 69 -0.68 12.29 14.89
CA ASP A 69 -1.11 11.52 16.06
C ASP A 69 -2.40 10.74 15.80
N SER A 70 -2.58 9.59 16.49
CA SER A 70 -3.72 8.68 16.25
C SER A 70 -5.08 9.37 16.33
N ARG A 71 -5.24 10.30 17.28
CA ARG A 71 -6.50 11.04 17.46
C ARG A 71 -6.81 11.96 16.27
N ASP A 72 -5.82 12.71 15.79
CA ASP A 72 -6.00 13.62 14.66
C ASP A 72 -6.26 12.86 13.35
N LEU A 73 -5.63 11.69 13.18
CA LEU A 73 -5.90 10.80 12.06
C LEU A 73 -7.30 10.19 12.11
N LEU A 74 -7.77 9.76 13.28
CA LEU A 74 -9.12 9.26 13.46
C LEU A 74 -10.15 10.36 13.17
N ASP A 75 -9.96 11.55 13.73
CA ASP A 75 -10.84 12.69 13.48
C ASP A 75 -10.88 13.05 11.98
N ALA A 76 -9.75 12.99 11.28
CA ALA A 76 -9.69 13.22 9.83
C ALA A 76 -10.37 12.10 9.02
N PHE A 77 -10.24 10.85 9.45
CA PHE A 77 -10.93 9.71 8.85
C PHE A 77 -12.45 9.81 9.01
N ASP A 78 -12.91 10.12 10.24
CA ASP A 78 -14.33 10.26 10.55
C ASP A 78 -14.98 11.44 9.77
N ARG A 79 -14.19 12.46 9.40
CA ARG A 79 -14.60 13.56 8.49
C ARG A 79 -14.52 13.24 7.00
N GLY A 80 -14.01 12.06 6.62
CA GLY A 80 -13.80 11.66 5.22
C GLY A 80 -12.64 12.38 4.52
N GLU A 81 -11.73 12.99 5.29
CA GLU A 81 -10.50 13.59 4.74
C GLU A 81 -9.44 12.53 4.43
N LEU A 82 -9.52 11.36 5.09
CA LEU A 82 -8.72 10.18 4.85
C LEU A 82 -9.60 9.04 4.36
N ASP A 83 -9.06 8.23 3.45
CA ASP A 83 -9.71 7.00 2.99
C ASP A 83 -9.41 5.82 3.93
N ALA A 84 -8.28 5.88 4.64
CA ALA A 84 -7.90 4.91 5.67
C ALA A 84 -6.91 5.54 6.68
N ALA A 85 -6.85 4.97 7.88
CA ALA A 85 -5.85 5.32 8.90
C ALA A 85 -5.25 4.05 9.51
N ILE A 86 -3.92 4.01 9.63
CA ILE A 86 -3.18 3.00 10.37
C ILE A 86 -2.72 3.64 11.68
N ILE A 87 -3.26 3.16 12.79
CA ILE A 87 -2.99 3.68 14.13
C ILE A 87 -2.62 2.54 15.07
N ARG A 88 -1.96 2.87 16.18
CA ARG A 88 -1.85 1.93 17.29
C ARG A 88 -3.23 1.82 17.94
N ARG A 89 -3.66 0.59 18.18
CA ARG A 89 -4.92 0.35 18.88
C ARG A 89 -4.73 0.66 20.37
N GLU A 90 -5.27 1.80 20.81
CA GLU A 90 -5.24 2.22 22.21
C GLU A 90 -6.63 2.12 22.87
N ASP A 91 -7.70 2.32 22.09
CA ASP A 91 -9.07 2.37 22.57
C ASP A 91 -9.90 1.10 22.22
N ASP A 92 -11.11 1.04 22.78
CA ASP A 92 -12.06 -0.06 22.55
C ASP A 92 -12.75 -0.05 21.18
N ARG A 93 -12.41 0.93 20.31
CA ARG A 93 -12.95 1.05 18.95
C ARG A 93 -12.89 -0.32 18.25
N ARG A 94 -14.05 -0.75 17.74
CA ARG A 94 -14.28 -2.07 17.12
C ARG A 94 -14.52 -1.98 15.62
N ASP A 95 -14.46 -0.78 15.06
CA ASP A 95 -14.66 -0.49 13.64
C ASP A 95 -13.37 -0.62 12.82
N GLY A 96 -12.24 -0.93 13.46
CA GLY A 96 -10.96 -1.20 12.81
C GLY A 96 -10.60 -2.69 12.70
N GLU A 97 -9.65 -2.99 11.83
CA GLU A 97 -9.04 -4.32 11.66
C GLU A 97 -7.63 -4.34 12.26
N VAL A 98 -7.27 -5.43 12.94
CA VAL A 98 -5.91 -5.62 13.48
C VAL A 98 -5.00 -6.10 12.36
N LEU A 99 -4.04 -5.27 11.94
CA LEU A 99 -3.09 -5.61 10.87
C LEU A 99 -1.93 -6.48 11.36
N ALA A 100 -1.32 -6.12 12.49
CA ALA A 100 -0.19 -6.83 13.08
C ALA A 100 -0.01 -6.45 14.56
N PRO A 101 0.59 -7.33 15.39
CA PRO A 101 1.09 -6.96 16.69
C PRO A 101 2.41 -6.16 16.58
N GLU A 102 2.57 -5.16 17.44
CA GLU A 102 3.81 -4.40 17.57
C GLU A 102 4.76 -5.10 18.56
N HIS A 103 6.04 -5.23 18.20
CA HIS A 103 7.06 -5.90 19.01
C HIS A 103 8.03 -4.87 19.60
N PHE A 104 8.06 -4.75 20.92
CA PHE A 104 8.96 -3.85 21.63
C PHE A 104 10.19 -4.60 22.19
N GLY A 105 11.34 -3.93 22.20
CA GLY A 105 12.58 -4.42 22.78
C GLY A 105 13.28 -3.34 23.61
N TRP A 106 14.12 -3.76 24.55
CA TRP A 106 14.97 -2.86 25.32
C TRP A 106 16.28 -2.58 24.56
N TYR A 107 16.68 -1.31 24.50
CA TYR A 107 17.96 -0.89 23.93
C TYR A 107 18.82 -0.30 25.07
N ALA A 108 20.10 -0.68 25.13
CA ALA A 108 21.08 -0.25 26.13
C ALA A 108 22.39 0.18 25.47
#